data_AF-A0A174FW10-F1
#
_entry.id   AF-A0A174FW10-F1
#
_cell.length_a   1.000
_cell.length_b   1.000
_cell.length_c   1.000
_cell.angle_alpha   90.00
_cell.angle_beta   90.00
_cell.angle_gamma   90.00
#
_symmetry.space_group_name_H-M   'P 1'
#
loop_
_entity.id
_entity.type
_entity.pdbx_description
1 polymer ?
#
loop_
_entity_poly.entity_id
_entity_poly.type
_entity_poly.pdbx_seq_one_letter_code
_entity_poly.pdbx_strand_id
1 'polypeptide(L)'
;MNPINKPAAPAVGWQQARVLEMQAEYADAFDTQTGSYDEMCAAYGEERKMWNSGGPEMEETIEYQIPYEGYTVPVRLLRPVKAEKLPVIFFMHGGGFVEGDNDTHGLVQRKLAAYSGCVVIGIDYFLVPEVRYPVAIEECVAVCKYVNTINLHLHIEKTIWFPLMY
;
A
#
# COMPACT_ATOMS: atom_id res chain seq x y z
N MET A 1 18.59 12.82 4.04
CA MET A 1 18.52 13.13 2.59
C MET A 1 19.65 14.10 2.24
N ASN A 2 20.41 13.86 1.16
CA ASN A 2 21.52 14.76 0.76
C ASN A 2 20.96 16.15 0.42
N PRO A 3 21.49 17.26 0.98
CA PRO A 3 21.03 18.62 0.69
C PRO A 3 21.03 18.99 -0.80
N ILE A 4 21.95 18.42 -1.58
CA ILE A 4 22.07 18.65 -3.03
C ILE A 4 20.88 18.04 -3.80
N ASN A 5 20.30 16.97 -3.27
CA ASN A 5 19.17 16.26 -3.88
C ASN A 5 17.82 16.77 -3.38
N LYS A 6 17.80 17.82 -2.55
CA LYS A 6 16.56 18.45 -2.11
C LYS A 6 16.12 19.41 -3.22
N PRO A 7 15.10 19.07 -4.05
CA PRO A 7 14.64 20.00 -5.06
C PRO A 7 14.20 21.30 -4.37
N ALA A 8 14.50 22.45 -4.98
CA ALA A 8 13.92 23.72 -4.55
C ALA A 8 12.40 23.52 -4.54
N ALA A 9 11.73 23.85 -3.43
CA ALA A 9 10.29 23.67 -3.33
C ALA A 9 9.62 24.47 -4.46
N PRO A 10 9.05 23.82 -5.49
CA PRO A 10 8.40 24.55 -6.56
C PRO A 10 7.18 25.27 -5.99
N ALA A 11 6.79 26.40 -6.60
CA ALA A 11 5.50 26.99 -6.33
C ALA A 11 4.42 25.92 -6.59
N VAL A 12 3.71 25.51 -5.54
CA VAL A 12 2.69 24.48 -5.65
C VAL A 12 1.40 25.07 -6.24
N GLY A 13 0.66 24.28 -7.01
CA GLY A 13 -0.67 24.68 -7.48
C GLY A 13 -1.64 24.88 -6.31
N TRP A 14 -2.73 25.62 -6.53
CA TRP A 14 -3.70 25.95 -5.46
C TRP A 14 -4.33 24.71 -4.79
N GLN A 15 -4.54 23.63 -5.55
CA GLN A 15 -5.07 22.37 -5.00
C GLN A 15 -4.09 21.75 -4.00
N GLN A 16 -2.80 21.75 -4.35
CA GLN A 16 -1.76 21.24 -3.47
C GLN A 16 -1.53 22.17 -2.27
N ALA A 17 -1.63 23.49 -2.46
CA ALA A 17 -1.60 24.44 -1.34
C ALA A 17 -2.70 24.13 -0.31
N ARG A 18 -3.92 23.82 -0.77
CA ARG A 18 -5.01 23.43 0.13
C ARG A 18 -4.75 22.12 0.87
N VAL A 19 -4.13 21.14 0.21
CA VAL A 19 -3.68 19.90 0.88
C VAL A 19 -2.66 20.21 1.96
N LEU A 20 -1.67 21.05 1.68
CA LEU A 20 -0.65 21.45 2.66
C LEU A 20 -1.27 22.18 3.87
N GLU A 21 -2.28 23.02 3.67
CA GLU A 21 -3.03 23.65 4.77
C GLU A 21 -3.71 22.61 5.67
N MET A 22 -4.31 21.58 5.09
CA MET A 22 -4.94 20.49 5.85
C MET A 22 -3.90 19.63 6.58
N GLN A 23 -2.75 19.39 5.97
CA GLN A 23 -1.66 18.61 6.57
C GLN A 23 -0.91 19.35 7.68
N ALA A 24 -0.99 20.68 7.72
CA ALA A 24 -0.34 21.46 8.77
C ALA A 24 -0.84 21.10 10.19
N GLU A 25 -2.08 20.62 10.32
CA GLU A 25 -2.64 20.13 11.58
C GLU A 25 -2.00 18.81 12.04
N TYR A 26 -1.33 18.08 11.14
CA TYR A 26 -0.67 16.79 11.38
C TYR A 26 0.83 16.85 11.05
N ALA A 27 1.46 18.02 11.20
CA ALA A 27 2.87 18.21 10.82
C ALA A 27 3.83 17.19 11.47
N ASP A 28 3.53 16.76 12.70
CA ASP A 28 4.32 15.78 13.45
C ASP A 28 4.37 14.41 12.78
N ALA A 29 3.36 14.03 11.98
CA ALA A 29 3.35 12.76 11.24
C ALA A 29 4.41 12.69 10.12
N PHE A 30 5.07 13.80 9.82
CA PHE A 30 6.13 13.88 8.82
C PHE A 30 7.53 14.07 9.43
N ASP A 31 7.64 14.19 10.76
CA ASP A 31 8.92 14.28 11.45
C ASP A 31 9.45 12.89 11.79
N THR A 32 10.20 12.33 10.85
CA THR A 32 10.85 11.01 10.98
C THR A 32 12.10 11.02 11.88
N GLN A 33 12.40 12.13 12.55
CA GLN A 33 13.55 12.28 13.45
C GLN A 33 13.14 12.41 14.92
N THR A 34 11.85 12.46 15.21
CA THR A 34 11.31 12.65 16.55
C THR A 34 10.44 11.47 16.99
N GLY A 35 10.46 11.19 18.30
CA GLY A 35 9.71 10.08 18.87
C GLY A 35 10.39 8.71 18.71
N SER A 36 9.71 7.69 19.21
CA SER A 36 10.04 6.29 18.98
C SER A 36 9.51 5.80 17.63
N TYR A 37 10.01 4.66 17.16
CA TYR A 37 9.53 4.00 15.94
C TYR A 37 8.01 3.77 15.97
N ASP A 38 7.49 3.25 17.08
CA ASP A 38 6.05 2.98 17.24
C ASP A 38 5.22 4.26 17.22
N GLU A 39 5.70 5.35 17.82
CA GLU A 39 5.02 6.65 17.80
C GLU A 39 4.98 7.25 16.39
N MET A 40 6.07 7.14 15.63
CA MET A 40 6.13 7.59 14.23
C MET A 40 5.13 6.80 13.37
N CYS A 41 5.14 5.46 13.44
CA CYS A 41 4.19 4.62 12.72
C CYS A 41 2.73 4.92 13.10
N ALA A 42 2.46 5.15 14.38
CA ALA A 42 1.13 5.54 14.86
C ALA A 42 0.71 6.92 14.34
N ALA A 43 1.60 7.92 14.35
CA ALA A 43 1.32 9.26 13.85
C ALA A 43 1.02 9.24 12.33
N TYR A 44 1.79 8.46 11.57
CA TYR A 44 1.51 8.22 10.15
C TYR A 44 0.14 7.58 9.94
N GLY A 45 -0.19 6.55 10.74
CA GLY A 45 -1.49 5.90 10.75
C GLY A 45 -2.65 6.86 10.99
N GLU A 46 -2.55 7.70 12.04
CA GLU A 46 -3.58 8.68 12.38
C GLU A 46 -3.76 9.74 11.29
N GLU A 47 -2.69 10.31 10.75
CA GLU A 47 -2.75 11.32 9.68
C GLU A 47 -3.44 10.76 8.42
N ARG A 48 -3.15 9.49 8.08
CA ARG A 48 -3.71 8.83 6.89
C ARG A 48 -5.21 8.57 7.00
N LYS A 49 -5.82 8.52 8.18
CA LYS A 49 -7.26 8.21 8.34
C LYS A 49 -8.14 9.19 7.59
N MET A 50 -7.85 10.50 7.69
CA MET A 50 -8.60 11.53 6.98
C MET A 50 -8.55 11.28 5.47
N TRP A 51 -7.35 11.02 4.94
CA TRP A 51 -7.10 10.80 3.52
C TRP A 51 -7.67 9.47 3.00
N ASN A 52 -7.94 8.51 3.89
CA ASN A 52 -8.50 7.20 3.54
C ASN A 52 -10.01 7.08 3.77
N SER A 53 -10.66 8.17 4.21
CA SER A 53 -12.10 8.21 4.44
C SER A 53 -12.91 8.16 3.14
N GLY A 54 -14.07 7.49 3.20
CA GLY A 54 -14.98 7.34 2.07
C GLY A 54 -14.44 6.47 0.92
N GLY A 55 -14.86 6.79 -0.30
CA GLY A 55 -14.45 6.09 -1.51
C GLY A 55 -15.37 4.95 -1.95
N PRO A 56 -14.97 4.19 -2.99
CA PRO A 56 -15.75 3.07 -3.49
C PRO A 56 -15.87 1.96 -2.46
N GLU A 57 -17.04 1.34 -2.37
CA GLU A 57 -17.26 0.08 -1.65
C GLU A 57 -16.90 -1.09 -2.56
N MET A 58 -16.22 -2.09 -1.99
CA MET A 58 -15.87 -3.32 -2.71
C MET A 58 -17.02 -4.32 -2.56
N GLU A 59 -17.27 -5.11 -3.59
CA GLU A 59 -18.16 -6.28 -3.50
C GLU A 59 -17.67 -7.24 -2.41
N GLU A 60 -16.35 -7.41 -2.31
CA GLU A 60 -15.76 -8.33 -1.34
C GLU A 60 -14.40 -7.78 -0.88
N THR A 61 -14.16 -7.85 0.42
CA THR A 61 -12.84 -7.61 1.03
C THR A 61 -12.47 -8.81 1.88
N ILE A 62 -11.30 -9.41 1.62
CA ILE A 62 -10.83 -10.60 2.31
C ILE A 62 -9.43 -10.34 2.86
N GLU A 63 -9.24 -10.60 4.15
CA GLU A 63 -7.92 -10.72 4.74
C GLU A 63 -7.43 -12.17 4.60
N TYR A 64 -6.19 -12.34 4.14
CA TYR A 64 -5.60 -13.66 3.91
C TYR A 64 -4.13 -13.69 4.34
N GLN A 65 -3.62 -14.88 4.62
CA GLN A 65 -2.25 -15.09 5.08
C GLN A 65 -1.52 -15.99 4.07
N ILE A 66 -0.46 -15.48 3.47
CA ILE A 66 0.29 -16.17 2.41
C ILE A 66 1.56 -16.79 3.00
N PRO A 67 1.77 -18.11 2.90
CA PRO A 67 2.99 -18.76 3.38
C PRO A 67 4.26 -18.20 2.73
N TYR A 68 5.27 -17.90 3.54
CA TYR A 68 6.61 -17.48 3.14
C TYR A 68 7.64 -17.97 4.16
N GLU A 69 8.62 -18.76 3.73
CA GLU A 69 9.78 -19.22 4.51
C GLU A 69 9.52 -19.60 6.00
N GLY A 70 8.43 -20.31 6.28
CA GLY A 70 8.09 -20.79 7.63
C GLY A 70 7.19 -19.88 8.46
N TYR A 71 6.78 -18.73 7.91
CA TYR A 71 5.77 -17.83 8.45
C TYR A 71 4.75 -17.43 7.37
N THR A 72 3.94 -16.42 7.62
CA THR A 72 2.95 -15.90 6.65
C THR A 72 3.05 -14.39 6.49
N VAL A 73 2.83 -13.92 5.27
CA VAL A 73 2.69 -12.51 4.89
C VAL A 73 1.20 -12.18 4.79
N PRO A 74 0.69 -11.20 5.55
CA PRO A 74 -0.70 -10.77 5.43
C PRO A 74 -0.95 -10.09 4.08
N VAL A 75 -2.14 -10.33 3.52
CA VAL A 75 -2.61 -9.66 2.31
C VAL A 75 -4.08 -9.31 2.46
N ARG A 76 -4.46 -8.17 1.88
CA ARG A 76 -5.85 -7.75 1.73
C ARG A 76 -6.27 -7.84 0.27
N LEU A 77 -7.29 -8.63 0.00
CA LEU A 77 -7.90 -8.70 -1.31
C LEU A 77 -9.12 -7.80 -1.39
N LEU A 78 -9.20 -7.01 -2.45
CA LEU A 78 -10.29 -6.09 -2.74
C LEU A 78 -10.88 -6.44 -4.11
N ARG A 79 -12.11 -6.96 -4.11
CA ARG A 79 -12.86 -7.27 -5.33
C ARG A 79 -13.87 -6.15 -5.60
N PRO A 80 -13.79 -5.44 -6.74
CA PRO A 80 -14.68 -4.32 -6.99
C PRO A 80 -16.10 -4.77 -7.41
N VAL A 81 -16.23 -5.93 -8.07
CA VAL A 81 -17.51 -6.45 -8.59
C VAL A 81 -17.56 -7.97 -8.56
N LYS A 82 -18.77 -8.52 -8.51
CA LYS A 82 -19.01 -9.96 -8.65
C LYS A 82 -18.80 -10.40 -10.10
N ALA A 83 -17.80 -11.25 -10.33
CA ALA A 83 -17.51 -11.81 -11.64
C ALA A 83 -16.86 -13.20 -11.51
N GLU A 84 -17.06 -14.05 -12.52
CA GLU A 84 -16.52 -15.42 -12.54
C GLU A 84 -15.03 -15.45 -12.85
N LYS A 85 -14.45 -14.42 -13.48
CA LYS A 85 -13.01 -14.14 -13.45
C LYS A 85 -12.65 -12.66 -13.52
N LEU A 86 -11.60 -12.22 -12.81
CA LEU A 86 -11.02 -10.87 -12.90
C LEU A 86 -9.48 -10.90 -12.97
N PRO A 87 -8.84 -9.93 -13.66
CA PRO A 87 -7.41 -9.71 -13.55
C PRO A 87 -7.02 -9.21 -12.15
N VAL A 88 -5.75 -9.39 -11.78
CA VAL A 88 -5.20 -9.02 -10.47
C VAL A 88 -4.14 -7.94 -10.62
N ILE A 89 -4.17 -6.97 -9.71
CA ILE A 89 -3.11 -6.00 -9.45
C ILE A 89 -2.57 -6.26 -8.04
N PHE A 90 -1.25 -6.43 -7.93
CA PHE A 90 -0.58 -6.45 -6.63
C PHE A 90 -0.19 -5.03 -6.25
N PHE A 91 -0.51 -4.63 -5.03
CA PHE A 91 -0.23 -3.31 -4.50
C PHE A 91 0.73 -3.41 -3.32
N MET A 92 1.90 -2.80 -3.47
CA MET A 92 2.87 -2.61 -2.39
C MET A 92 2.72 -1.20 -1.86
N HIS A 93 2.42 -1.04 -0.57
CA HIS A 93 2.23 0.28 0.02
C HIS A 93 3.54 1.07 0.09
N GLY A 94 3.42 2.41 0.17
CA GLY A 94 4.55 3.31 0.40
C GLY A 94 4.95 3.35 1.88
N GLY A 95 5.71 4.38 2.28
CA GLY A 95 6.21 4.52 3.66
C GLY A 95 7.67 4.06 3.84
N GLY A 96 8.42 3.98 2.74
CA GLY A 96 9.88 3.80 2.79
C GLY A 96 10.37 2.47 3.38
N PHE A 97 9.51 1.45 3.44
CA PHE A 97 9.73 0.18 4.15
C PHE A 97 9.84 0.31 5.68
N VAL A 98 9.40 1.43 6.24
CA VAL A 98 9.48 1.73 7.68
C VAL A 98 8.09 1.92 8.29
N GLU A 99 7.14 2.45 7.54
CA GLU A 99 5.77 2.71 8.00
C GLU A 99 4.75 2.37 6.92
N GLY A 100 3.46 2.40 7.30
CA GLY A 100 2.35 2.11 6.40
C GLY A 100 1.93 0.64 6.40
N ASP A 101 0.76 0.40 5.84
CA ASP A 101 0.02 -0.87 5.83
C ASP A 101 -1.13 -0.79 4.82
N ASN A 102 -2.02 -1.79 4.83
CA ASN A 102 -3.23 -1.79 4.00
C ASN A 102 -4.30 -0.76 4.39
N ASP A 103 -4.31 -0.22 5.62
CA ASP A 103 -5.30 0.76 6.08
C ASP A 103 -4.90 2.19 5.65
N THR A 104 -3.63 2.54 5.84
CA THR A 104 -3.01 3.80 5.41
C THR A 104 -3.07 4.03 3.90
N HIS A 105 -3.27 2.97 3.11
CA HIS A 105 -3.40 3.01 1.66
C HIS A 105 -4.76 2.46 1.17
N GLY A 106 -5.71 2.20 2.07
CA GLY A 106 -6.95 1.53 1.72
C GLY A 106 -7.78 2.25 0.65
N LEU A 107 -7.87 3.59 0.70
CA LEU A 107 -8.64 4.35 -0.29
C LEU A 107 -8.02 4.29 -1.68
N VAL A 108 -6.69 4.37 -1.78
CA VAL A 108 -6.03 4.28 -3.09
C VAL A 108 -6.18 2.87 -3.67
N GLN A 109 -6.07 1.84 -2.84
CA GLN A 109 -6.30 0.45 -3.25
C GLN A 109 -7.75 0.25 -3.74
N ARG A 110 -8.76 0.74 -3.01
CA ARG A 110 -10.18 0.66 -3.41
C ARG A 110 -10.49 1.44 -4.67
N LYS A 111 -9.93 2.66 -4.82
CA LYS A 111 -10.05 3.45 -6.07
C LYS A 111 -9.42 2.72 -7.25
N LEU A 112 -8.25 2.12 -7.04
CA LEU A 112 -7.56 1.36 -8.08
C LEU A 112 -8.40 0.16 -8.51
N ALA A 113 -8.97 -0.60 -7.58
CA ALA A 113 -9.87 -1.71 -7.88
C ALA A 113 -11.11 -1.23 -8.66
N ALA A 114 -11.79 -0.21 -8.16
CA ALA A 114 -13.02 0.31 -8.78
C ALA A 114 -12.79 0.84 -10.21
N TYR A 115 -11.71 1.58 -10.45
CA TYR A 115 -11.44 2.18 -11.76
C TYR A 115 -10.82 1.20 -12.76
N SER A 116 -10.08 0.20 -12.31
CA SER A 116 -9.48 -0.81 -13.19
C SER A 116 -10.42 -1.98 -13.48
N GLY A 117 -11.40 -2.24 -12.60
CA GLY A 117 -12.17 -3.48 -12.60
C GLY A 117 -11.37 -4.71 -12.19
N CYS A 118 -10.10 -4.55 -11.78
CA CYS A 118 -9.25 -5.63 -11.30
C CYS A 118 -9.49 -5.91 -9.82
N VAL A 119 -9.18 -7.14 -9.40
CA VAL A 119 -8.93 -7.43 -7.99
C VAL A 119 -7.62 -6.76 -7.60
N VAL A 120 -7.61 -6.00 -6.50
CA VAL A 120 -6.39 -5.45 -5.92
C VAL A 120 -6.00 -6.29 -4.70
N ILE A 121 -4.76 -6.78 -4.68
CA ILE A 121 -4.17 -7.47 -3.53
C ILE A 121 -3.12 -6.55 -2.91
N GLY A 122 -3.48 -5.93 -1.78
CA GLY A 122 -2.55 -5.18 -0.94
C GLY A 122 -1.67 -6.13 -0.14
N ILE A 123 -0.35 -5.98 -0.27
CA ILE A 123 0.63 -6.82 0.42
C ILE A 123 1.15 -6.07 1.64
N ASP A 124 0.92 -6.64 2.82
CA ASP A 124 1.35 -6.09 4.11
C ASP A 124 2.72 -6.70 4.45
N TYR A 125 3.74 -6.28 3.70
CA TYR A 125 5.10 -6.77 3.87
C TYR A 125 5.67 -6.28 5.21
N PHE A 126 6.61 -7.03 5.79
CA PHE A 126 7.20 -6.65 7.06
C PHE A 126 8.13 -5.45 6.91
N LEU A 127 8.14 -4.60 7.94
CA LEU A 127 8.84 -3.32 7.95
C LEU A 127 10.20 -3.42 8.63
N VAL A 128 11.06 -2.44 8.35
CA VAL A 128 12.24 -2.14 9.14
C VAL A 128 11.76 -1.47 10.43
N PRO A 129 12.30 -1.83 11.61
CA PRO A 129 13.53 -2.60 11.85
C PRO A 129 13.39 -4.11 11.98
N GLU A 130 12.18 -4.66 12.00
CA GLU A 130 11.91 -6.09 12.22
C GLU A 130 12.56 -6.95 11.13
N VAL A 131 12.49 -6.51 9.88
CA VAL A 131 13.18 -7.13 8.75
C VAL A 131 14.15 -6.15 8.10
N ARG A 132 15.14 -6.68 7.38
CA ARG A 132 16.12 -5.87 6.64
C ARG A 132 16.00 -6.13 5.15
N TYR A 133 16.42 -5.16 4.35
CA TYR A 133 16.58 -5.38 2.91
C TYR A 133 17.37 -6.68 2.64
N PRO A 134 16.90 -7.56 1.74
CA PRO A 134 15.78 -7.39 0.79
C PRO A 134 14.44 -8.01 1.21
N VAL A 135 14.24 -8.43 2.46
CA VAL A 135 13.13 -9.31 2.89
C VAL A 135 11.74 -8.84 2.44
N ALA A 136 11.37 -7.58 2.67
CA ALA A 136 10.07 -7.04 2.26
C ALA A 136 9.79 -7.19 0.75
N ILE A 137 10.82 -7.08 -0.08
CA ILE A 137 10.72 -7.24 -1.54
C ILE A 137 10.55 -8.72 -1.87
N GLU A 138 11.30 -9.59 -1.21
CA GLU A 138 11.21 -11.05 -1.40
C GLU A 138 9.84 -11.59 -0.98
N GLU A 139 9.27 -11.08 0.12
CA GLU A 139 7.89 -11.32 0.55
C GLU A 139 6.88 -10.95 -0.54
N CYS A 140 6.99 -9.74 -1.09
CA CYS A 140 6.10 -9.28 -2.16
C CYS A 140 6.20 -10.18 -3.41
N VAL A 141 7.42 -10.59 -3.79
CA VAL A 141 7.65 -11.52 -4.89
C VAL A 141 7.06 -12.89 -4.59
N ALA A 142 7.20 -13.38 -3.35
CA ALA A 142 6.64 -14.66 -2.92
C ALA A 142 5.11 -14.65 -2.97
N VAL A 143 4.47 -13.57 -2.51
CA VAL A 143 3.02 -13.39 -2.62
C VAL A 143 2.57 -13.43 -4.08
N CYS A 144 3.24 -12.68 -4.97
CA CYS A 144 2.93 -12.68 -6.40
C CYS A 144 3.02 -14.10 -6.99
N LYS A 145 4.08 -14.85 -6.66
CA LYS A 145 4.30 -16.23 -7.12
C LYS A 145 3.25 -17.19 -6.56
N TYR A 146 2.92 -17.08 -5.28
CA TYR A 146 1.95 -17.94 -4.60
C TYR A 146 0.56 -17.80 -5.21
N VAL A 147 0.08 -16.56 -5.35
CA VAL A 147 -1.24 -16.27 -5.94
C VAL A 147 -1.32 -16.77 -7.38
N ASN A 148 -0.25 -16.58 -8.16
CA ASN A 148 -0.18 -17.07 -9.54
C ASN A 148 -0.15 -18.60 -9.65
N THR A 149 0.42 -19.30 -8.65
CA THR A 149 0.55 -20.76 -8.67
C THR A 149 -0.74 -21.46 -8.27
N ILE A 150 -1.43 -20.93 -7.25
CA ILE A 150 -2.48 -21.70 -6.58
C ILE A 150 -3.84 -21.41 -7.20
N ASN A 151 -3.93 -20.45 -8.14
CA ASN A 151 -5.19 -19.98 -8.70
C ASN A 151 -6.20 -19.88 -7.55
N LEU A 152 -5.76 -19.19 -6.48
CA LEU A 152 -6.51 -19.00 -5.24
C LEU A 152 -7.96 -18.78 -5.67
N HIS A 153 -8.95 -19.43 -5.04
CA HIS A 153 -10.39 -19.52 -5.39
C HIS A 153 -11.11 -18.16 -5.54
N LEU A 154 -10.50 -17.28 -6.30
CA LEU A 154 -10.68 -15.87 -6.54
C LEU A 154 -10.96 -15.64 -8.00
N HIS A 155 -11.06 -16.72 -8.79
CA HIS A 155 -11.54 -16.59 -10.15
C HIS A 155 -10.60 -15.65 -10.94
N ILE A 156 -9.31 -16.00 -11.07
CA ILE A 156 -8.32 -15.10 -11.70
C ILE A 156 -8.14 -15.49 -13.17
N GLU A 157 -8.24 -14.53 -14.09
CA GLU A 157 -8.12 -14.81 -15.54
C GLU A 157 -6.66 -14.75 -16.03
N LYS A 158 -5.92 -13.70 -15.65
CA LYS A 158 -4.51 -13.45 -16.00
C LYS A 158 -3.84 -12.52 -14.99
N THR A 159 -2.59 -12.82 -14.64
CA THR A 159 -1.69 -11.90 -13.93
C THR A 159 -1.13 -10.89 -14.94
N ILE A 160 -1.48 -9.61 -14.82
CA ILE A 160 -0.92 -8.55 -15.68
C ILE A 160 0.33 -8.00 -14.97
N TRP A 161 1.50 -8.32 -15.51
CA TRP A 161 2.77 -7.72 -15.10
C TRP A 161 2.93 -6.36 -15.80
N PHE A 162 2.95 -5.28 -15.04
CA PHE A 162 3.47 -3.99 -15.51
C PHE A 162 4.93 -3.87 -15.08
N PRO A 163 5.92 -4.12 -15.95
CA PRO A 163 7.28 -3.69 -15.68
C PRO A 163 7.35 -2.17 -15.90
N LEU A 164 7.47 -1.40 -14.83
CA LEU A 164 8.06 -0.06 -14.95
C LEU A 164 9.56 -0.27 -15.19
N MET A 165 9.95 -0.24 -16.47
CA MET A 165 11.34 -0.12 -16.88
C MET A 165 11.82 1.32 -16.65
N TYR A 166 12.80 1.42 -15.75
CA TYR A 166 13.76 2.50 -15.46
C TYR A 166 13.23 3.83 -14.92
#